data_AF-A0A410VIZ7-F1
#
_entry.id   AF-A0A410VIZ7-F1
#
_cell.length_a   1.000
_cell.length_b   1.000
_cell.length_c   1.000
_cell.angle_alpha   90.00
_cell.angle_beta   90.00
_cell.angle_gamma   90.00
#
_symmetry.space_group_name_H-M   'P 1'
#
loop_
_entity.id
_entity.type
_entity.pdbx_description
1 polymer ?
#
loop_
_entity_poly.entity_id
_entity_poly.type
_entity_poly.pdbx_seq_one_letter_code
_entity_poly.pdbx_strand_id
1 'polypeptide(L)'
;MSMTQVRSASATYTYVDIENVVRRVNADLVMIADSTGCWTPEEARNYAHDIEVLAKDGYLKWVDVTLISSGVEIKAVRFEVDTDAGSLSTSRPGGVLWPKVAGAKLRVVLSYTDDYTSAAREATKGKLKIGWVTCYDDTSHAALSSAGGRNYVSNAYGMQRKDWAS
;
A
#
# COMPACT_ATOMS: atom_id res chain seq x y z
N MET A 1 -5.28 -35.85 4.61
CA MET A 1 -4.81 -34.81 5.55
C MET A 1 -4.22 -33.69 4.71
N SER A 2 -4.80 -32.49 4.73
CA SER A 2 -4.30 -31.36 3.94
C SER A 2 -3.12 -30.74 4.69
N MET A 3 -1.91 -30.90 4.16
CA MET A 3 -0.73 -30.17 4.64
C MET A 3 -0.87 -28.72 4.20
N THR A 4 -1.26 -27.83 5.11
CA THR A 4 -1.06 -26.39 4.90
C THR A 4 0.42 -26.11 5.05
N GLN A 5 1.11 -26.02 3.91
CA GLN A 5 2.51 -25.65 3.81
C GLN A 5 2.69 -24.22 4.34
N VAL A 6 3.31 -24.05 5.51
CA VAL A 6 3.84 -22.76 5.96
C VAL A 6 4.98 -22.40 5.00
N ARG A 7 4.73 -21.49 4.06
CA ARG A 7 5.75 -20.96 3.14
C ARG A 7 6.21 -19.61 3.70
N SER A 8 7.49 -19.54 4.05
CA SER A 8 8.08 -18.61 5.04
C SER A 8 8.10 -17.15 4.63
N ALA A 9 7.86 -16.23 5.57
CA ALA A 9 8.09 -14.78 5.41
C ALA A 9 9.11 -14.20 6.41
N SER A 10 9.24 -14.78 7.61
CA SER A 10 10.38 -14.65 8.53
C SER A 10 10.20 -15.69 9.67
N ALA A 11 10.98 -15.62 10.75
CA ALA A 11 10.74 -16.42 11.96
C ALA A 11 9.50 -15.96 12.77
N THR A 12 9.00 -14.74 12.52
CA THR A 12 8.00 -14.07 13.37
C THR A 12 6.65 -13.82 12.68
N TYR A 13 6.59 -13.95 11.34
CA TYR A 13 5.35 -13.85 10.57
C TYR A 13 5.39 -14.71 9.29
N THR A 14 4.22 -14.95 8.71
CA THR A 14 4.01 -15.83 7.54
C THR A 14 3.49 -15.05 6.32
N TYR A 15 3.47 -15.69 5.14
CA TYR A 15 2.79 -15.11 3.98
C TYR A 15 1.29 -14.88 4.21
N VAL A 16 0.63 -15.70 5.03
CA VAL A 16 -0.78 -15.51 5.40
C VAL A 16 -0.95 -14.23 6.21
N ASP A 17 0.01 -13.87 7.06
CA ASP A 17 -0.02 -12.62 7.80
C ASP A 17 0.08 -11.40 6.87
N ILE A 18 0.98 -11.48 5.88
CA ILE A 18 1.10 -10.45 4.85
C ILE A 18 -0.18 -10.34 4.03
N GLU A 19 -0.77 -11.46 3.58
CA GLU A 19 -2.05 -11.49 2.86
C GLU A 19 -3.17 -10.85 3.68
N ASN A 20 -3.24 -11.14 4.99
CA ASN A 20 -4.22 -10.54 5.89
C ASN A 20 -4.08 -9.02 5.99
N VAL A 21 -2.84 -8.52 6.07
CA VAL A 21 -2.56 -7.08 6.11
C VAL A 21 -2.88 -6.44 4.76
N VAL A 22 -2.41 -7.01 3.65
CA VAL A 22 -2.63 -6.46 2.30
C VAL A 22 -4.10 -6.50 1.89
N ARG A 23 -4.89 -7.48 2.36
CA ARG A 23 -6.35 -7.47 2.17
C ARG A 23 -7.00 -6.20 2.72
N ARG A 24 -6.49 -5.64 3.82
CA ARG A 24 -7.00 -4.39 4.41
C ARG A 24 -6.56 -3.17 3.62
N VAL A 25 -5.33 -3.15 3.13
CA VAL A 25 -4.84 -2.12 2.20
C VAL A 25 -5.68 -2.13 0.92
N ASN A 26 -5.94 -3.30 0.34
CA ASN A 26 -6.82 -3.45 -0.82
C ASN A 26 -8.22 -2.86 -0.57
N ALA A 27 -8.81 -3.13 0.60
CA ALA A 27 -10.11 -2.55 0.94
C ALA A 27 -10.07 -1.01 0.95
N ASP A 28 -9.01 -0.40 1.47
CA ASP A 28 -8.83 1.05 1.39
C ASP A 28 -8.64 1.55 -0.04
N LEU A 29 -7.80 0.87 -0.85
CA LEU A 29 -7.56 1.25 -2.25
C LEU A 29 -8.84 1.20 -3.07
N VAL A 30 -9.67 0.17 -2.87
CA VAL A 30 -10.99 0.07 -3.52
C VAL A 30 -11.93 1.18 -3.03
N MET A 31 -11.97 1.48 -1.73
CA MET A 31 -12.77 2.60 -1.22
C MET A 31 -12.34 3.95 -1.78
N ILE A 32 -11.02 4.18 -1.92
CA ILE A 32 -10.46 5.39 -2.54
C ILE A 32 -10.86 5.45 -4.02
N ALA A 33 -10.70 4.34 -4.76
CA ALA A 33 -11.10 4.24 -6.15
C ALA A 33 -12.59 4.55 -6.35
N ASP A 34 -13.46 3.89 -5.58
CA ASP A 34 -14.91 4.04 -5.66
C ASP A 34 -15.38 5.46 -5.30
N SER A 35 -14.82 6.05 -4.24
CA SER A 35 -15.24 7.39 -3.77
C SER A 35 -14.75 8.53 -4.66
N THR A 36 -13.52 8.44 -5.18
CA THR A 36 -12.95 9.45 -6.08
C THR A 36 -13.40 9.28 -7.52
N GLY A 37 -13.72 8.05 -7.93
CA GLY A 37 -13.96 7.68 -9.33
C GLY A 37 -12.73 7.79 -10.23
N CYS A 38 -11.53 7.88 -9.65
CA CYS A 38 -10.27 8.03 -10.41
C CYS A 38 -9.70 6.71 -10.93
N TRP A 39 -10.07 5.59 -10.32
CA TRP A 39 -9.70 4.24 -10.76
C TRP A 39 -10.94 3.37 -10.85
N THR A 40 -10.88 2.38 -11.72
CA THR A 40 -11.78 1.24 -11.69
C THR A 40 -11.45 0.34 -10.48
N PRO A 41 -12.41 -0.47 -10.02
CA PRO A 41 -12.13 -1.47 -8.99
C PRO A 41 -11.06 -2.49 -9.40
N GLU A 42 -10.88 -2.75 -10.69
CA GLU A 42 -9.85 -3.66 -11.20
C GLU A 42 -8.45 -3.05 -11.10
N GLU A 43 -8.29 -1.77 -11.45
CA GLU A 43 -7.02 -1.06 -11.27
C GLU A 43 -6.59 -1.03 -9.81
N ALA A 44 -7.51 -0.73 -8.89
CA ALA A 44 -7.23 -0.77 -7.45
C ALA A 44 -6.74 -2.16 -6.99
N ARG A 45 -7.35 -3.23 -7.51
CA ARG A 45 -6.93 -4.62 -7.22
C ARG A 45 -5.57 -4.96 -7.85
N ASN A 46 -5.25 -4.43 -9.02
CA ASN A 46 -3.94 -4.63 -9.65
C ASN A 46 -2.82 -3.95 -8.84
N TYR A 47 -3.07 -2.74 -8.31
CA TYR A 47 -2.15 -2.12 -7.34
C TYR A 47 -1.99 -2.97 -6.08
N ALA A 48 -3.10 -3.45 -5.49
CA ALA A 48 -3.05 -4.30 -4.30
C ALA A 48 -2.28 -5.61 -4.55
N HIS A 49 -2.44 -6.23 -5.72
CA HIS A 49 -1.68 -7.42 -6.12
C HIS A 49 -0.17 -7.14 -6.14
N ASP A 50 0.25 -6.05 -6.77
CA ASP A 50 1.68 -5.70 -6.84
C ASP A 50 2.25 -5.40 -5.45
N ILE A 51 1.49 -4.70 -4.60
CA ILE A 51 1.83 -4.46 -3.20
C ILE A 51 2.02 -5.78 -2.45
N GLU A 52 1.14 -6.76 -2.66
CA GLU A 52 1.25 -8.08 -2.02
C GLU A 52 2.50 -8.84 -2.48
N VAL A 53 2.77 -8.86 -3.78
CA VAL A 53 3.95 -9.52 -4.36
C VAL A 53 5.23 -8.93 -3.78
N LEU A 54 5.34 -7.60 -3.77
CA LEU A 54 6.52 -6.91 -3.25
C LEU A 54 6.67 -7.05 -1.74
N ALA A 55 5.56 -7.04 -0.99
CA ALA A 55 5.57 -7.25 0.45
C ALA A 55 6.01 -8.68 0.82
N LYS A 56 5.51 -9.69 0.10
CA LYS A 56 5.90 -11.10 0.31
C LYS A 56 7.38 -11.35 0.06
N ASP A 57 7.94 -10.73 -0.97
CA ASP A 57 9.35 -10.88 -1.28
C ASP A 57 10.25 -9.95 -0.41
N GLY A 58 9.68 -9.18 0.54
CA GLY A 58 10.44 -8.28 1.43
C GLY A 58 10.94 -6.99 0.78
N TYR A 59 10.45 -6.67 -0.42
CA TYR A 59 10.93 -5.58 -1.27
C TYR A 59 10.23 -4.25 -1.03
N LEU A 60 9.11 -4.24 -0.31
CA LEU A 60 8.31 -3.05 -0.10
C LEU A 60 8.67 -2.35 1.21
N LYS A 61 8.97 -1.06 1.15
CA LYS A 61 9.17 -0.20 2.32
C LYS A 61 7.88 0.58 2.64
N TRP A 62 7.30 1.22 1.64
CA TRP A 62 6.01 1.90 1.79
C TRP A 62 5.30 2.08 0.45
N VAL A 63 3.99 2.33 0.53
CA VAL A 63 3.11 2.70 -0.59
C VAL A 63 2.49 4.04 -0.28
N ASP A 64 2.63 5.00 -1.18
CA ASP A 64 2.02 6.32 -1.09
C ASP A 64 0.91 6.44 -2.13
N VAL A 65 -0.26 6.92 -1.72
CA VAL A 65 -1.39 7.21 -2.61
C VAL A 65 -1.78 8.65 -2.42
N THR A 66 -1.77 9.42 -3.50
CA THR A 66 -2.09 10.85 -3.49
C THR A 66 -3.25 11.15 -4.44
N LEU A 67 -4.27 11.88 -3.96
CA LEU A 67 -5.28 12.51 -4.81
C LEU A 67 -4.80 13.90 -5.21
N ILE A 68 -4.68 14.14 -6.52
CA ILE A 68 -4.15 15.37 -7.07
C ILE A 68 -5.19 15.99 -8.00
N SER A 69 -5.47 17.29 -7.83
CA SER A 69 -6.29 18.06 -8.77
C SER A 69 -5.54 19.32 -9.18
N SER A 70 -5.46 19.60 -10.49
CA SER A 70 -4.78 20.78 -11.04
C SER A 70 -3.34 20.97 -10.52
N GLY A 71 -2.62 19.87 -10.27
CA GLY A 71 -1.25 19.89 -9.74
C GLY A 71 -1.13 20.07 -8.23
N VAL A 72 -2.25 20.17 -7.51
CA VAL A 72 -2.29 20.35 -6.05
C VAL A 72 -2.74 19.06 -5.38
N GLU A 73 -2.06 18.66 -4.31
CA GLU A 73 -2.46 17.52 -3.48
C GLU A 73 -3.71 17.88 -2.66
N ILE A 74 -4.70 17.00 -2.62
CA ILE A 74 -5.97 17.20 -1.92
C ILE A 74 -6.05 16.31 -0.68
N LYS A 75 -5.66 15.05 -0.84
CA LYS A 75 -5.59 14.00 0.20
C LYS A 75 -4.40 13.10 -0.13
N ALA A 76 -3.80 12.53 0.91
CA ALA A 76 -2.83 11.46 0.74
C ALA A 76 -2.93 10.42 1.85
N VAL A 77 -2.52 9.20 1.54
CA VAL A 77 -2.25 8.16 2.53
C VAL A 77 -0.94 7.46 2.20
N ARG A 78 -0.20 7.07 3.24
CA ARG A 78 0.98 6.22 3.12
C ARG A 78 0.87 5.00 4.00
N PHE A 79 1.07 3.82 3.43
CA PHE A 79 1.17 2.56 4.14
C PHE A 79 2.64 2.20 4.30
N GLU A 80 3.18 2.31 5.51
CA GLU A 80 4.56 1.96 5.84
C GLU A 80 4.63 0.52 6.36
N VAL A 81 5.49 -0.32 5.77
CA VAL A 81 5.69 -1.70 6.23
C VAL A 81 6.37 -1.70 7.59
N ASP A 82 5.84 -2.52 8.50
CA ASP A 82 6.36 -2.73 9.84
C ASP A 82 6.47 -4.24 10.11
N THR A 83 7.70 -4.74 10.21
CA THR A 83 7.98 -6.17 10.47
C THR A 83 8.11 -6.51 11.95
N ASP A 84 7.86 -5.53 12.84
CA ASP A 84 7.81 -5.69 14.31
C ASP A 84 6.51 -5.09 14.89
N ALA A 85 5.42 -5.23 14.15
CA ALA A 85 4.12 -4.67 14.48
C ALA A 85 3.38 -5.43 15.61
N GLY A 86 4.01 -6.41 16.26
CA GLY A 86 3.36 -7.33 17.20
C GLY A 86 2.76 -6.67 18.44
N SER A 87 3.20 -5.44 18.76
CA SER A 87 2.65 -4.63 19.85
C SER A 87 1.47 -3.74 19.44
N LEU A 88 1.19 -3.63 18.13
CA LEU A 88 0.17 -2.76 17.57
C LEU A 88 -1.19 -3.47 17.49
N SER A 89 -2.28 -2.70 17.60
CA SER A 89 -3.63 -3.21 17.40
C SER A 89 -4.09 -2.97 15.96
N THR A 90 -4.67 -4.01 15.34
CA THR A 90 -5.25 -3.84 13.99
C THR A 90 -6.54 -3.02 14.05
N SER A 91 -6.59 -2.00 13.20
CA SER A 91 -7.78 -1.24 12.86
C SER A 91 -8.60 -1.96 11.77
N ARG A 92 -9.90 -1.64 11.68
CA ARG A 92 -10.70 -1.97 10.49
C ARG A 92 -10.30 -1.07 9.32
N PRO A 93 -10.43 -1.50 8.05
CA PRO A 93 -10.30 -0.60 6.90
C PRO A 93 -11.29 0.57 6.94
N GLY A 94 -11.00 1.65 6.19
CA GLY A 94 -11.87 2.80 6.02
C GLY A 94 -11.27 4.14 6.46
N GLY A 95 -12.10 5.17 6.58
CA GLY A 95 -11.63 6.55 6.80
C GLY A 95 -10.98 7.20 5.57
N VAL A 96 -11.18 6.59 4.39
CA VAL A 96 -10.59 7.00 3.11
C VAL A 96 -11.65 7.23 2.04
N LEU A 97 -12.86 7.64 2.46
CA LEU A 97 -13.87 8.14 1.53
C LEU A 97 -13.45 9.56 1.12
N TRP A 98 -12.65 9.63 0.06
CA TRP A 98 -12.09 10.88 -0.43
C TRP A 98 -13.08 11.60 -1.34
N PRO A 99 -12.96 12.94 -1.46
CA PRO A 99 -13.88 13.71 -2.28
C PRO A 99 -13.71 13.37 -3.77
N LYS A 100 -14.84 13.28 -4.47
CA LYS A 100 -14.86 13.24 -5.93
C LYS A 100 -14.62 14.66 -6.47
N VAL A 101 -13.44 14.88 -7.05
CA VAL A 101 -13.03 16.16 -7.61
C VAL A 101 -12.89 16.03 -9.13
N ALA A 102 -13.55 16.91 -9.87
CA ALA A 102 -13.51 16.89 -11.34
C ALA A 102 -12.07 17.08 -11.85
N GLY A 103 -11.66 16.23 -12.80
CA GLY A 103 -10.31 16.27 -13.37
C GLY A 103 -9.18 15.86 -12.42
N ALA A 104 -9.50 15.37 -11.22
CA ALA A 104 -8.49 14.82 -10.33
C ALA A 104 -7.97 13.47 -10.82
N LYS A 105 -6.77 13.12 -10.37
CA LYS A 105 -6.14 11.82 -10.60
C LYS A 105 -5.61 11.27 -9.29
N LEU A 106 -5.51 9.94 -9.21
CA LEU A 106 -4.77 9.27 -8.17
C LEU A 106 -3.36 8.91 -8.68
N ARG A 107 -2.36 9.11 -7.83
CA ARG A 107 -0.98 8.69 -8.04
C ARG A 107 -0.62 7.63 -7.00
N VAL A 108 0.07 6.57 -7.40
CA VAL A 108 0.71 5.63 -6.49
C VAL A 108 2.22 5.73 -6.64
N VAL A 109 2.94 5.86 -5.52
CA VAL A 109 4.39 5.79 -5.47
C VAL A 109 4.80 4.67 -4.52
N LEU A 110 5.75 3.85 -4.93
CA LEU A 110 6.33 2.80 -4.11
C LEU A 110 7.75 3.20 -3.71
N SER A 111 8.09 2.97 -2.45
CA SER A 111 9.49 2.87 -2.03
C SER A 111 9.82 1.45 -1.70
N TYR A 112 11.02 1.06 -2.11
CA TYR A 112 11.53 -0.28 -1.90
C TYR A 112 12.51 -0.35 -0.74
N THR A 113 12.74 -1.56 -0.24
CA THR A 113 13.88 -1.88 0.64
C THR A 113 15.15 -2.04 -0.20
N ASP A 114 16.31 -2.10 0.46
CA ASP A 114 17.60 -2.31 -0.22
C ASP A 114 17.70 -3.71 -0.86
N ASP A 115 16.84 -4.66 -0.44
CA ASP A 115 16.76 -6.00 -1.00
C ASP A 115 16.20 -6.03 -2.43
N TYR A 116 15.50 -4.95 -2.85
CA TYR A 116 14.97 -4.84 -4.22
C TYR A 116 16.03 -4.37 -5.24
N THR A 117 17.09 -5.15 -5.30
CA THR A 117 18.20 -4.99 -6.25
C THR A 117 17.75 -5.10 -7.71
N SER A 118 18.62 -4.75 -8.66
CA SER A 118 18.35 -4.94 -10.10
C SER A 118 18.01 -6.38 -10.44
N ALA A 119 18.69 -7.37 -9.84
CA ALA A 119 18.41 -8.78 -10.06
C ALA A 119 17.02 -9.18 -9.51
N ALA A 120 16.68 -8.71 -8.31
CA ALA A 120 15.35 -8.92 -7.73
C ALA A 120 14.24 -8.29 -8.58
N ARG A 121 14.47 -7.07 -9.09
CA ARG A 121 13.54 -6.39 -10.02
C ARG A 121 13.31 -7.20 -11.28
N GLU A 122 14.36 -7.71 -11.91
CA GLU A 122 14.26 -8.55 -13.11
C GLU A 122 13.51 -9.87 -12.84
N ALA A 123 13.71 -10.48 -11.67
CA ALA A 123 13.02 -11.71 -11.27
C ALA A 123 11.52 -11.47 -10.95
N THR A 124 11.18 -10.30 -10.43
CA THR A 124 9.82 -9.98 -9.99
C THR A 124 8.96 -9.33 -11.07
N LYS A 125 9.55 -8.66 -12.08
CA LYS A 125 8.80 -7.89 -13.10
C LYS A 125 7.65 -8.67 -13.76
N GLY A 126 7.84 -9.96 -14.04
CA GLY A 126 6.82 -10.80 -14.69
C GLY A 126 5.63 -11.17 -13.79
N LYS A 127 5.74 -10.93 -12.48
CA LYS A 127 4.68 -11.14 -11.49
C LYS A 127 3.80 -9.90 -11.29
N LEU A 128 4.30 -8.72 -11.67
CA LEU A 128 3.64 -7.44 -11.48
C LEU A 128 2.62 -7.16 -12.59
N LYS A 129 1.52 -6.51 -12.24
CA LYS A 129 0.43 -6.10 -13.13
C LYS A 129 0.59 -4.67 -13.62
N ILE A 130 1.26 -3.82 -12.84
CA ILE A 130 1.48 -2.41 -13.18
C ILE A 130 2.87 -2.23 -13.77
N GLY A 131 2.95 -1.46 -14.87
CA GLY A 131 4.20 -1.04 -15.48
C GLY A 131 4.86 0.09 -14.68
N TRP A 132 5.42 -0.24 -13.51
CA TRP A 132 6.07 0.74 -12.63
C TRP A 132 7.25 1.42 -13.33
N VAL A 133 7.31 2.75 -13.20
CA VAL A 133 8.41 3.58 -13.67
C VAL A 133 8.99 4.38 -12.52
N THR A 134 10.25 4.80 -12.64
CA THR A 134 10.87 5.69 -11.65
C THR A 134 10.06 6.98 -11.53
N CYS A 135 9.75 7.35 -10.30
CA CYS A 135 9.07 8.60 -9.95
C CYS A 135 10.01 9.44 -9.09
N TYR A 136 10.04 10.74 -9.35
CA TYR A 136 10.82 11.73 -8.58
C TYR A 136 9.91 12.75 -7.88
N ASP A 137 8.60 12.51 -7.88
CA ASP A 137 7.65 13.40 -7.22
C ASP A 137 7.92 13.42 -5.71
N ASP A 138 7.85 14.60 -5.12
CA ASP A 138 7.88 14.72 -3.67
C ASP A 138 6.61 14.11 -3.06
N THR A 139 6.82 13.28 -2.05
CA THR A 139 5.75 12.62 -1.28
C THR A 139 5.83 13.02 0.19
N SER A 140 6.53 14.11 0.54
CA SER A 140 6.54 14.64 1.91
C SER A 140 5.16 15.13 2.38
N HIS A 141 4.27 15.43 1.43
CA HIS A 141 2.95 16.04 1.66
C HIS A 141 3.02 17.35 2.47
N ALA A 142 4.08 18.14 2.29
CA ALA A 142 4.32 19.36 3.06
C ALA A 142 3.20 20.42 2.95
N ALA A 143 2.38 20.36 1.91
CA ALA A 143 1.21 21.24 1.73
C ALA A 143 -0.07 20.75 2.42
N LEU A 144 -0.05 19.54 3.02
CA LEU A 144 -1.18 18.94 3.73
C LEU A 144 -0.89 18.83 5.22
N SER A 145 -1.95 18.77 6.03
CA SER A 145 -1.85 18.50 7.46
C SER A 145 -2.02 17.01 7.76
N SER A 146 -1.30 16.51 8.77
CA SER A 146 -1.53 15.16 9.29
C SER A 146 -2.97 15.02 9.77
N ALA A 147 -3.64 13.96 9.32
CA ALA A 147 -5.06 13.68 9.55
C ALA A 147 -5.28 12.37 10.33
N GLY A 148 -4.22 11.82 10.93
CA GLY A 148 -4.26 10.58 11.69
C GLY A 148 -3.72 9.39 10.90
N GLY A 149 -4.32 8.22 11.13
CA GLY A 149 -3.82 6.97 10.56
C GLY A 149 -4.54 5.73 11.06
N ARG A 150 -4.11 4.57 10.56
CA ARG A 150 -4.61 3.24 10.94
C ARG A 150 -3.48 2.23 10.93
N ASN A 151 -3.56 1.23 11.79
CA ASN A 151 -2.61 0.12 11.77
C ASN A 151 -3.29 -1.14 11.24
N TYR A 152 -2.67 -1.83 10.30
CA TYR A 152 -3.10 -3.14 9.84
C TYR A 152 -2.07 -4.16 10.27
N VAL A 153 -2.46 -5.13 11.09
CA VAL A 153 -1.52 -6.00 11.81
C VAL A 153 -2.01 -7.44 11.77
N SER A 154 -1.08 -8.37 11.56
CA SER A 154 -1.27 -9.82 11.72
C SER A 154 0.03 -10.41 12.27
N ASN A 155 0.00 -10.90 13.52
CA ASN A 155 1.20 -11.29 14.27
C ASN A 155 2.24 -10.16 14.28
N ALA A 156 3.51 -10.44 13.93
CA ALA A 156 4.57 -9.44 13.91
C ALA A 156 4.58 -8.57 12.64
N TYR A 157 3.78 -8.89 11.61
CA TYR A 157 3.75 -8.11 10.37
C TYR A 157 2.61 -7.10 10.38
N GLY A 158 2.90 -5.89 9.89
CA GLY A 158 1.90 -4.85 9.75
C GLY A 158 2.23 -3.81 8.67
N MET A 159 1.23 -2.97 8.44
CA MET A 159 1.39 -1.72 7.72
C MET A 159 0.74 -0.59 8.52
N GLN A 160 1.53 0.44 8.83
CA GLN A 160 1.07 1.65 9.49
C GLN A 160 0.65 2.65 8.41
N ARG A 161 -0.65 2.93 8.34
CA ARG A 161 -1.23 3.94 7.46
C ARG A 161 -1.16 5.30 8.14
N LYS A 162 -0.58 6.27 7.45
CA LYS A 162 -0.59 7.70 7.81
C LYS A 162 -1.48 8.44 6.81
N ASP A 163 -2.28 9.37 7.30
CA ASP A 163 -3.27 10.09 6.49
C ASP A 163 -2.93 11.59 6.47
N TRP A 164 -3.11 12.25 5.33
CA TRP A 164 -2.96 13.71 5.18
C TRP A 164 -4.16 14.33 4.47
N ALA A 165 -4.48 15.56 4.87
CA ALA A 165 -5.60 16.33 4.35
C ALA A 165 -5.32 17.82 4.29
N SER A 166 -5.90 18.48 3.28
CA SER A 166 -6.08 19.94 3.24
C SER A 166 -7.16 20.40 4.21
#